data_AF-A0A972UT38-F1
#
_entry.id   AF-A0A972UT38-F1
#
_cell.length_a   1.000
_cell.length_b   1.000
_cell.length_c   1.000
_cell.angle_alpha   90.00
_cell.angle_beta   90.00
_cell.angle_gamma   90.00
#
_symmetry.space_group_name_H-M   'P 1'
#
loop_
_entity.id
_entity.type
_entity.pdbx_description
1 polymer ?
#
loop_
_entity_poly.entity_id
_entity_poly.type
_entity_poly.pdbx_seq_one_letter_code
_entity_poly.pdbx_strand_id
1 'polypeptide(L)'
;KTCFADKEWDLKIIYAGKETIKTIWGKTDCIKCYVSTLAGPIFKNENDMMMWFTDDARHIPMKFKANLKIGAFICDLTDYSSKKSKL
;
A
#
# COMPACT_ATOMS: atom_id res chain seq x y z
N LYS A 1 12.98 -11.00 -1.57
CA LYS A 1 13.13 -10.78 -3.03
C LYS A 1 11.74 -10.86 -3.66
N THR A 2 11.35 -9.84 -4.43
CA THR A 2 10.03 -9.78 -5.07
C THR A 2 10.23 -9.63 -6.58
N CYS A 3 9.48 -10.38 -7.39
CA CYS A 3 9.48 -10.23 -8.85
C CYS A 3 8.36 -9.29 -9.28
N PHE A 4 8.71 -8.26 -10.04
CA PHE A 4 7.77 -7.37 -10.71
C PHE A 4 8.28 -7.21 -12.15
N ALA A 5 7.44 -7.35 -13.17
CA ALA A 5 7.83 -7.20 -14.58
C ALA A 5 9.19 -7.86 -14.95
N ASP A 6 9.35 -9.14 -14.58
CA ASP A 6 10.51 -9.99 -14.89
C ASP A 6 11.87 -9.53 -14.34
N LYS A 7 11.89 -8.65 -13.34
CA LYS A 7 13.11 -8.25 -12.61
C LYS A 7 12.98 -8.50 -11.10
N GLU A 8 14.06 -8.98 -10.50
CA GLU A 8 14.20 -9.11 -9.05
C GLU A 8 14.49 -7.75 -8.42
N TRP A 9 13.70 -7.39 -7.40
CA TRP A 9 13.92 -6.15 -6.65
C TRP A 9 13.85 -6.34 -5.14
N ASP A 10 14.67 -5.54 -4.45
CA ASP A 10 14.67 -5.40 -3.00
C ASP A 10 13.57 -4.45 -2.59
N LEU A 11 12.40 -5.02 -2.27
CA LEU A 11 11.27 -4.28 -1.73
C LEU A 11 11.61 -3.77 -0.33
N LYS A 12 11.77 -2.44 -0.18
CA LYS A 12 11.90 -1.80 1.13
C LYS A 12 10.60 -1.12 1.49
N ILE A 13 10.07 -1.41 2.67
CA ILE A 13 8.90 -0.73 3.23
C ILE A 13 9.40 0.28 4.26
N ILE A 14 9.10 1.55 4.06
CA ILE A 14 9.50 2.64 4.94
C ILE A 14 8.25 3.16 5.64
N TYR A 15 8.24 3.10 6.97
CA TYR A 15 7.17 3.68 7.77
C TYR A 15 7.12 5.20 7.58
N ALA A 16 5.94 5.73 7.23
CA ALA A 16 5.73 7.13 6.91
C ALA A 16 4.94 7.89 7.99
N GLY A 17 4.38 7.19 8.97
CA GLY A 17 3.56 7.77 10.03
C GLY A 17 2.18 7.13 10.15
N LYS A 18 1.36 7.70 11.04
CA LYS A 18 -0.05 7.35 11.18
C LYS A 18 -0.91 8.47 10.59
N GLU A 19 -1.96 8.10 9.88
CA GLU A 19 -2.97 9.03 9.39
C GLU A 19 -4.37 8.41 9.40
N THR A 20 -5.37 9.21 9.75
CA THR A 20 -6.78 8.83 9.64
C THR A 20 -7.25 9.07 8.21
N ILE A 21 -7.63 8.01 7.50
CA ILE A 21 -8.16 8.10 6.13
C ILE A 21 -9.66 7.83 6.10
N LYS A 22 -10.35 8.42 5.11
CA LYS A 22 -11.75 8.08 4.81
C LYS A 22 -11.78 6.81 3.96
N THR A 23 -12.47 5.79 4.44
CA THR A 23 -12.74 4.51 3.78
C THR A 23 -14.25 4.31 3.68
N ILE A 24 -14.69 3.24 3.01
CA ILE A 24 -16.13 2.91 2.95
C ILE A 24 -16.71 2.55 4.32
N TRP A 25 -15.88 2.14 5.28
CA TRP A 25 -16.27 1.83 6.66
C TRP A 25 -16.20 3.07 7.58
N GLY A 26 -15.95 4.25 7.03
CA GLY A 26 -15.87 5.51 7.78
C GLY A 26 -14.44 6.03 7.90
N LYS A 27 -14.15 6.78 8.97
CA LYS A 27 -12.79 7.24 9.27
C LYS A 27 -12.03 6.10 9.94
N THR A 28 -10.87 5.74 9.41
CA THR A 28 -10.06 4.63 9.90
C THR A 28 -8.66 5.12 10.17
N ASP A 29 -8.15 4.85 11.37
CA ASP A 29 -6.77 5.13 11.73
C ASP A 29 -5.86 4.11 11.06
N CYS A 30 -4.89 4.60 10.31
CA CYS A 30 -4.03 3.77 9.49
C CYS A 30 -2.56 4.12 9.68
N ILE A 31 -1.71 3.11 9.55
CA ILE A 31 -0.27 3.25 9.35
C ILE A 31 -0.01 3.42 7.85
N LYS A 32 0.65 4.51 7.49
CA LYS A 32 1.11 4.78 6.13
C LYS A 32 2.53 4.26 5.97
N CYS A 33 2.77 3.58 4.86
CA CYS A 33 4.09 3.12 4.46
C CYS A 33 4.38 3.57 3.03
N TYR A 34 5.63 3.98 2.78
CA TYR A 34 6.18 4.04 1.43
C TYR A 34 6.73 2.68 1.06
N VAL A 35 6.46 2.26 -0.16
CA VAL A 35 7.19 1.14 -0.77
C VAL A 35 8.27 1.80 -1.61
N SER A 36 9.53 1.61 -1.23
CA SER A 36 10.67 2.08 -1.99
C SER A 36 10.66 1.36 -3.33
N THR A 37 10.61 2.17 -4.38
CA THR A 37 10.56 1.73 -5.77
C THR A 37 11.78 2.26 -6.48
N LEU A 38 12.30 1.52 -7.44
CA LEU A 38 13.32 2.09 -8.33
C LEU A 38 12.63 3.02 -9.32
N ALA A 39 13.15 4.25 -9.41
CA ALA A 39 12.79 5.15 -10.49
C ALA A 39 13.04 4.43 -11.83
N GLY A 40 12.01 4.38 -12.67
CA GLY A 40 11.98 3.57 -13.88
C GLY A 40 11.18 4.23 -14.99
N PRO A 41 10.84 3.51 -16.07
CA PRO A 41 10.00 4.08 -17.13
C PRO A 41 8.61 4.50 -16.62
N ILE A 42 8.09 3.81 -15.59
CA ILE A 42 6.71 3.94 -15.09
C ILE A 42 6.59 4.94 -13.90
N PHE A 43 7.57 4.94 -12.99
CA PHE A 43 7.58 5.76 -11.76
C PHE A 43 8.53 6.94 -11.89
N LYS A 44 8.18 8.08 -11.28
CA LYS A 44 8.93 9.34 -11.38
C LYS A 44 9.95 9.48 -10.25
N ASN A 45 9.60 9.03 -9.05
CA ASN A 45 10.42 9.11 -7.84
C ASN A 45 10.42 7.78 -7.09
N GLU A 46 11.39 7.62 -6.17
CA GLU A 46 11.56 6.39 -5.41
C GLU A 46 10.43 6.11 -4.39
N ASN A 47 9.66 7.13 -4.02
CA ASN A 47 8.57 7.05 -3.02
C ASN A 47 7.16 7.20 -3.64
N ASP A 48 7.00 6.85 -4.91
CA ASP A 48 5.74 7.04 -5.61
C ASP A 48 4.66 6.01 -5.24
N MET A 49 5.03 4.93 -4.54
CA MET A 49 4.08 3.95 -4.00
C MET A 49 3.83 4.16 -2.51
N MET A 50 2.55 4.25 -2.15
CA MET A 50 2.06 4.43 -0.79
C MET A 50 1.02 3.38 -0.48
N MET A 51 1.06 2.84 0.73
CA MET A 51 0.10 1.87 1.21
C MET A 51 -0.32 2.21 2.63
N TRP A 52 -1.59 1.96 2.91
CA TRP A 52 -2.20 2.22 4.21
C TRP A 52 -2.71 0.93 4.79
N PHE A 53 -2.29 0.63 6.01
CA PHE A 53 -2.77 -0.50 6.79
C PHE A 53 -3.54 0.00 8.00
N THR A 54 -4.56 -0.73 8.46
CA THR A 54 -5.21 -0.39 9.74
C THR A 54 -4.19 -0.35 10.87
N ASP A 55 -4.34 0.62 11.77
CA ASP A 55 -3.57 0.71 13.01
C ASP A 55 -4.18 -0.21 14.08
N ASP A 56 -4.30 -1.49 13.75
CA ASP A 56 -4.77 -2.54 14.64
C ASP A 56 -3.91 -3.81 14.48
N ALA A 57 -4.12 -4.82 15.32
CA ALA A 57 -3.32 -6.05 15.30
C ALA A 57 -3.37 -6.81 13.96
N ARG A 58 -4.35 -6.52 13.09
CA ARG A 58 -4.55 -7.23 11.83
C ARG A 58 -3.84 -6.57 10.65
N HIS A 59 -3.49 -5.28 10.77
CA HIS A 59 -2.80 -4.50 9.73
C HIS A 59 -3.42 -4.71 8.34
N ILE A 60 -4.73 -4.55 8.22
CA ILE A 60 -5.48 -4.78 6.98
C ILE A 60 -5.14 -3.66 5.98
N PRO A 61 -4.74 -3.97 4.75
CA PRO A 61 -4.46 -2.96 3.73
C PRO A 61 -5.77 -2.28 3.30
N MET A 62 -5.91 -1.00 3.62
CA MET A 62 -7.10 -0.20 3.34
C MET A 62 -7.02 0.57 2.03
N LYS A 63 -5.82 1.00 1.65
CA LYS A 63 -5.60 1.81 0.46
C LYS A 63 -4.22 1.54 -0.12
N PHE A 64 -4.13 1.57 -1.44
CA PHE A 64 -2.87 1.58 -2.19
C PHE A 64 -2.91 2.72 -3.20
N LYS A 65 -1.83 3.49 -3.29
CA LYS A 65 -1.68 4.56 -4.27
C LYS A 65 -0.30 4.49 -4.91
N ALA A 66 -0.28 4.44 -6.23
CA ALA A 66 0.93 4.57 -7.02
C ALA A 66 0.83 5.85 -7.88
N ASN A 67 1.73 6.80 -7.64
CA ASN A 67 1.92 7.93 -8.54
C ASN A 67 2.72 7.46 -9.75
N LEU A 68 2.14 7.62 -10.94
CA LEU A 68 2.82 7.29 -12.19
C LEU A 68 3.37 8.59 -12.79
N LYS A 69 4.25 8.48 -13.79
CA LYS A 69 4.66 9.68 -14.55
C LYS A 69 3.47 10.40 -15.16
N ILE A 70 2.45 9.66 -15.57
CA ILE A 70 1.20 10.17 -16.15
C ILE A 70 0.04 9.65 -15.31
N GLY A 71 -0.44 10.49 -14.39
CA GLY A 71 -1.58 10.18 -13.52
C GLY A 71 -1.22 9.40 -12.26
N ALA A 72 -2.22 8.76 -11.68
CA ALA A 72 -2.07 7.95 -10.48
C ALA A 72 -3.03 6.75 -10.52
N PHE A 73 -2.57 5.65 -9.97
CA PHE A 73 -3.37 4.46 -9.72
C PHE A 73 -3.75 4.42 -8.24
N ILE A 74 -5.04 4.30 -7.94
CA ILE A 74 -5.57 4.28 -6.56
C ILE A 74 -6.46 3.04 -6.43
N CYS A 75 -6.23 2.26 -5.38
CA CYS A 75 -7.10 1.18 -4.96
C CYS A 75 -7.55 1.40 -3.53
N ASP A 76 -8.86 1.30 -3.32
CA ASP A 76 -9.49 1.29 -2.01
C ASP A 76 -10.02 -0.12 -1.74
N LEU A 77 -9.83 -0.61 -0.51
CA LEU A 77 -10.45 -1.85 -0.08
C LEU A 77 -11.96 -1.62 0.02
N THR A 78 -12.75 -2.46 -0.65
CA THR A 78 -14.22 -2.36 -0.67
C THR A 78 -14.92 -3.51 0.04
N ASP A 79 -14.26 -4.66 0.18
CA ASP A 79 -14.74 -5.77 0.99
C ASP A 79 -13.57 -6.68 1.35
N TYR A 80 -13.67 -7.37 2.49
CA TYR A 80 -12.78 -8.47 2.82
C TYR A 80 -13.48 -9.46 3.75
N SER A 81 -13.24 -10.75 3.53
CA SER A 81 -13.74 -11.82 4.39
C SER A 81 -12.58 -12.60 4.99
N SER A 82 -12.57 -12.71 6.31
CA SER A 82 -11.62 -13.56 7.04
C SER A 82 -12.23 -14.95 7.25
N LYS A 83 -11.84 -15.95 6.45
CA LYS A 83 -12.07 -17.35 6.82
C LYS A 83 -11.10 -17.74 7.93
N LYS A 84 -11.57 -17.81 9.18
CA LYS A 84 -10.83 -18.52 10.23
C LYS A 84 -10.90 -20.01 9.91
N SER A 85 -9.86 -20.60 9.32
CA SER A 85 -9.78 -22.07 9.30
C SER A 85 -9.57 -22.51 10.74
N LYS A 86 -10.56 -23.20 11.32
CA LYS A 86 -10.33 -23.98 12.54
C LYS A 86 -9.21 -24.98 12.22
N LEU A 87 -8.16 -24.92 13.03
CA LEU A 87 -7.13 -25.95 13.14
C LEU A 87 -7.77 -27.31 13.41
#